data_AF-A0A1A9RCS3-F1
#
_entry.id   AF-A0A1A9RCS3-F1
#
_cell.length_a   1.000
_cell.length_b   1.000
_cell.length_c   1.000
_cell.angle_alpha   90.00
_cell.angle_beta   90.00
_cell.angle_gamma   90.00
#
_symmetry.space_group_name_H-M   'P 1'
#
loop_
_entity.id
_entity.type
_entity.pdbx_description
1 polymer ?
#
loop_
_entity_poly.entity_id
_entity_poly.type
_entity_poly.pdbx_seq_one_letter_code
_entity_poly.pdbx_strand_id
1 'polypeptide(L)'
;MTPEGIERERRAFESWYSRAYLPAAAHGRTFSKYQAGTYRLQHVQDAWQAWQARAAQSEWISVEDRLPEYKNDREQFLIMCQWKREPKTYFYKTSRLLKMLDHIYFDSEPCGADVIYWQPLPAPPTTNPAA
;
A
#
# COMPACT_ATOMS: atom_id res chain seq x y z
N MET A 1 -6.59 0.95 -5.99
CA MET A 1 -6.93 -0.16 -5.08
C MET A 1 -8.01 -0.96 -5.77
N THR A 2 -7.82 -2.26 -5.99
CA THR A 2 -8.84 -3.11 -6.61
C THR A 2 -9.99 -3.38 -5.61
N PRO A 3 -11.18 -3.79 -6.07
CA PRO A 3 -12.28 -4.17 -5.18
C PRO A 3 -11.89 -5.21 -4.13
N GLU A 4 -11.06 -6.19 -4.49
CA GLU A 4 -10.56 -7.24 -3.61
C GLU A 4 -9.61 -6.67 -2.54
N GLY A 5 -8.75 -5.71 -2.92
CA GLY A 5 -7.86 -5.03 -2.00
C GLY A 5 -8.62 -4.20 -0.97
N ILE A 6 -9.68 -3.51 -1.39
CA ILE A 6 -10.58 -2.75 -0.49
C ILE A 6 -11.23 -3.70 0.52
N GLU A 7 -11.68 -4.88 0.09
CA GLU A 7 -12.31 -5.85 0.98
C GLU A 7 -11.31 -6.46 1.98
N ARG A 8 -10.06 -6.69 1.56
CA ARG A 8 -8.99 -7.13 2.46
C ARG A 8 -8.69 -6.09 3.55
N GLU A 9 -8.51 -4.83 3.15
CA GLU A 9 -8.32 -3.71 4.09
C GLU A 9 -9.52 -3.56 5.03
N ARG A 10 -10.72 -3.76 4.51
CA ARG A 10 -11.96 -3.69 5.30
C ARG A 10 -11.98 -4.73 6.41
N ARG A 11 -11.61 -5.99 6.11
CA ARG A 11 -11.51 -7.03 7.14
C ARG A 11 -10.43 -6.74 8.18
N ALA A 12 -9.29 -6.20 7.76
CA ALA A 12 -8.23 -5.78 8.67
C ALA A 12 -8.70 -4.67 9.61
N PHE A 13 -9.39 -3.66 9.06
CA PHE A 13 -10.02 -2.60 9.81
C PHE A 13 -11.05 -3.14 10.82
N GLU A 14 -12.01 -3.97 10.39
CA GLU A 14 -13.05 -4.51 11.29
C GLU A 14 -12.45 -5.34 12.43
N SER A 15 -11.43 -6.16 12.14
CA SER A 15 -10.71 -6.95 13.13
C SER A 15 -9.98 -6.05 14.15
N TRP A 16 -9.27 -5.03 13.66
CA TRP A 16 -8.60 -4.05 14.52
C TRP A 16 -9.60 -3.26 15.36
N TYR A 17 -10.67 -2.73 14.75
CA TYR A 17 -11.67 -1.92 15.41
C TYR A 17 -12.39 -2.69 16.51
N SER A 18 -12.72 -3.96 16.24
CA SER A 18 -13.32 -4.87 17.22
C SER A 18 -12.42 -5.05 18.44
N ARG A 19 -11.14 -5.32 18.22
CA ARG A 19 -10.16 -5.49 19.31
C ARG A 19 -9.91 -4.22 20.10
N ALA A 20 -9.88 -3.07 19.43
CA ALA A 20 -9.50 -1.80 20.05
C ALA A 20 -10.67 -1.12 20.79
N TYR A 21 -11.90 -1.25 20.29
CA TYR A 21 -13.02 -0.41 20.74
C TYR A 21 -14.31 -1.16 21.09
N LEU A 22 -14.47 -2.43 20.72
CA LEU A 22 -15.72 -3.15 21.00
C LEU A 22 -15.62 -4.06 22.22
N PRO A 23 -16.54 -3.92 23.19
CA PRO A 23 -16.81 -5.00 24.14
C PRO A 23 -17.28 -6.25 23.39
N ALA A 24 -16.96 -7.45 23.88
CA ALA A 24 -17.31 -8.72 23.24
C ALA A 24 -18.79 -8.82 22.82
N ALA A 25 -19.70 -8.20 23.58
CA ALA A 25 -21.14 -8.18 23.32
C ALA A 25 -21.59 -7.31 22.12
N ALA A 26 -20.74 -6.41 21.60
CA ALA A 26 -21.11 -5.45 20.54
C ALA A 26 -20.69 -5.88 19.12
N HIS A 27 -19.94 -6.98 18.97
CA HIS A 27 -19.29 -7.39 17.72
C HIS A 27 -20.25 -7.60 16.53
N GLY A 28 -21.53 -7.93 16.78
CA GLY A 28 -22.48 -8.25 15.71
C GLY A 28 -23.27 -7.07 15.11
N ARG A 29 -23.36 -5.91 15.79
CA ARG A 29 -24.18 -4.77 15.31
C ARG A 29 -23.37 -3.63 14.71
N THR A 30 -22.10 -3.50 15.11
CA THR A 30 -21.26 -2.34 14.79
C THR A 30 -20.98 -2.20 13.30
N PHE A 31 -20.74 -3.30 12.58
CA PHE A 31 -20.30 -3.28 11.18
C PHE A 31 -21.43 -3.44 10.17
N SER A 32 -22.68 -3.15 10.56
CA SER A 32 -23.81 -3.15 9.62
C SER A 32 -23.61 -2.09 8.54
N LYS A 33 -23.92 -2.44 7.28
CA LYS A 33 -23.69 -1.60 6.10
C LYS A 33 -24.98 -1.32 5.34
N TYR A 34 -24.99 -0.25 4.53
CA TYR A 34 -25.97 -0.04 3.47
C TYR A 34 -25.61 -0.87 2.23
N GLN A 35 -26.53 -0.98 1.27
CA GLN A 35 -26.27 -1.68 0.00
C GLN A 35 -25.08 -1.09 -0.77
N ALA A 36 -24.78 0.19 -0.59
CA ALA A 36 -23.60 0.86 -1.16
C ALA A 36 -22.27 0.50 -0.48
N GLY A 37 -22.27 -0.32 0.59
CA GLY A 37 -21.06 -0.74 1.32
C GLY A 37 -20.59 0.22 2.41
N THR A 38 -21.25 1.37 2.60
CA THR A 38 -21.00 2.34 3.68
C THR A 38 -21.50 1.79 5.03
N TYR A 39 -20.72 1.98 6.10
CA TYR A 39 -21.16 1.61 7.45
C TYR A 39 -22.35 2.47 7.87
N ARG A 40 -23.30 1.86 8.58
CA ARG A 40 -24.50 2.56 9.09
C ARG A 40 -24.18 3.48 10.26
N LEU A 41 -23.19 3.13 11.07
CA LEU A 41 -22.74 3.92 12.21
C LEU A 41 -21.69 4.93 11.75
N GLN A 42 -21.96 6.23 11.97
CA GLN A 42 -21.10 7.32 11.51
C GLN A 42 -19.65 7.19 12.02
N HIS A 43 -19.46 6.92 13.31
CA HIS A 43 -18.12 6.78 13.90
C HIS A 43 -17.31 5.61 13.32
N VAL A 44 -17.98 4.55 12.85
CA VAL A 44 -17.32 3.42 12.16
C VAL A 44 -16.93 3.85 10.75
N GLN A 45 -17.81 4.58 10.06
CA GLN A 45 -17.54 5.13 8.73
C GLN A 45 -16.37 6.13 8.75
N ASP A 46 -16.32 7.02 9.73
CA ASP A 46 -15.24 8.00 9.89
C ASP A 46 -13.91 7.30 10.19
N ALA A 47 -13.92 6.30 11.09
CA ALA A 47 -12.75 5.49 11.40
C ALA A 47 -12.26 4.69 10.17
N TRP A 48 -13.18 4.18 9.36
CA TRP A 48 -12.85 3.51 8.09
C TRP A 48 -12.22 4.48 7.09
N GLN A 49 -12.74 5.70 6.94
CA GLN A 49 -12.14 6.70 6.06
C GLN A 49 -10.73 7.11 6.53
N ALA A 50 -10.53 7.26 7.83
CA ALA A 50 -9.21 7.50 8.41
C ALA A 50 -8.25 6.32 8.17
N TRP A 51 -8.73 5.07 8.34
CA TRP A 51 -7.97 3.86 8.02
C TRP A 51 -7.56 3.83 6.55
N GLN A 52 -8.48 4.13 5.64
CA GLN A 52 -8.20 4.20 4.21
C GLN A 52 -7.18 5.31 3.88
N ALA A 53 -7.26 6.47 4.54
CA ALA A 53 -6.28 7.54 4.36
C ALA A 53 -4.89 7.13 4.86
N ARG A 54 -4.81 6.40 5.97
CA ARG A 54 -3.57 5.80 6.50
C ARG A 54 -3.04 4.70 5.58
N ALA A 55 -3.89 3.83 5.05
CA ALA A 55 -3.48 2.82 4.07
C ALA A 55 -3.04 3.46 2.74
N ALA A 56 -3.60 4.63 2.40
CA ALA A 56 -3.16 5.45 1.28
C ALA A 56 -1.82 6.18 1.54
N GLN A 57 -1.44 6.38 2.81
CA GLN A 57 -0.07 6.72 3.19
C GLN A 57 0.75 5.44 3.10
N SER A 58 1.31 5.23 1.92
CA SER A 58 1.79 3.95 1.41
C SER A 58 2.56 3.11 2.44
N GLU A 59 2.02 1.95 2.80
CA GLU A 59 2.81 0.89 3.47
C GLU A 59 3.74 0.21 2.46
N TRP A 60 4.79 -0.43 2.96
CA TRP A 60 5.64 -1.31 2.15
C TRP A 60 4.82 -2.52 1.67
N ILE A 61 4.83 -2.77 0.37
CA ILE A 61 4.08 -3.85 -0.29
C ILE A 61 5.07 -4.93 -0.70
N SER A 62 4.85 -6.16 -0.27
CA SER A 62 5.68 -7.29 -0.73
C SER A 62 5.48 -7.50 -2.23
N VAL A 63 6.56 -7.79 -2.95
CA VAL A 63 6.44 -8.18 -4.37
C VAL A 63 5.67 -9.48 -4.55
N GLU A 64 5.68 -10.35 -3.55
CA GLU A 64 4.90 -11.61 -3.54
C GLU A 64 3.39 -11.34 -3.44
N ASP A 65 2.99 -10.28 -2.73
CA ASP A 65 1.58 -9.91 -2.59
C ASP A 65 1.05 -9.20 -3.83
N ARG A 66 1.85 -8.28 -4.38
CA ARG A 66 1.47 -7.48 -5.56
C ARG A 66 2.70 -6.86 -6.20
N LEU A 67 2.83 -6.99 -7.51
CA LEU A 67 3.81 -6.22 -8.27
C LEU A 67 3.34 -4.76 -8.46
N PRO A 68 4.28 -3.80 -8.58
CA PRO A 68 3.93 -2.43 -8.88
C PRO A 68 3.18 -2.31 -10.21
N GLU A 69 1.97 -1.75 -10.15
CA GLU A 69 1.15 -1.47 -11.33
C GLU A 69 1.69 -0.23 -12.03
N TYR A 70 2.12 -0.40 -13.28
CA TYR A 70 2.62 0.69 -14.11
C TYR A 70 1.49 1.40 -14.83
N LYS A 71 1.35 2.72 -14.61
CA LYS A 71 0.43 3.55 -15.39
C LYS A 71 1.15 4.51 -16.32
N ASN A 72 2.35 4.97 -15.98
CA ASN A 72 3.14 5.88 -16.81
C ASN A 72 4.62 5.97 -16.37
N ASP A 73 5.49 6.42 -17.27
CA ASP A 73 6.95 6.54 -17.08
C ASP A 73 7.38 7.51 -15.98
N ARG A 74 6.44 8.26 -15.40
CA ARG A 74 6.70 9.27 -14.36
C ARG A 74 6.49 8.76 -12.95
N GLU A 75 5.94 7.56 -12.78
CA GLU A 75 5.81 6.94 -11.46
C GLU A 75 7.18 6.68 -10.82
N GLN A 76 7.22 6.80 -9.50
CA GLN A 76 8.43 6.63 -8.71
C GLN A 76 8.12 5.69 -7.56
N PHE A 77 9.05 4.79 -7.29
CA PHE A 77 8.89 3.79 -6.25
C PHE A 77 10.11 3.81 -5.34
N LEU A 78 9.84 3.63 -4.06
CA LEU A 78 10.83 3.22 -3.10
C LEU A 78 10.87 1.69 -3.13
N ILE A 79 12.06 1.11 -3.27
CA ILE A 79 12.26 -0.34 -3.29
C ILE A 79 13.11 -0.73 -2.09
N MET A 80 12.75 -1.83 -1.44
CA MET A 80 13.60 -2.53 -0.50
C MET A 80 14.10 -3.83 -1.16
N CYS A 81 15.42 -4.01 -1.19
CA CYS A 81 16.08 -5.21 -1.69
C CYS A 81 16.88 -5.87 -0.57
N GLN A 82 17.09 -7.18 -0.66
CA GLN A 82 17.95 -7.90 0.26
C GLN A 82 19.30 -8.20 -0.38
N TRP A 83 20.37 -7.54 0.09
CA TRP A 83 21.73 -7.79 -0.40
C TRP A 83 22.60 -8.34 0.73
N LYS A 84 23.23 -9.50 0.52
CA LYS A 84 24.06 -10.17 1.54
C LYS A 84 23.36 -10.31 2.90
N ARG A 85 22.05 -10.60 2.88
CA ARG A 85 21.15 -10.70 4.05
C ARG A 85 20.87 -9.39 4.79
N GLU A 86 21.30 -8.24 4.26
CA GLU A 86 20.97 -6.91 4.80
C GLU A 86 19.91 -6.23 3.94
N PRO A 87 18.86 -5.64 4.55
CA PRO A 87 17.88 -4.85 3.82
C PRO A 87 18.50 -3.52 3.38
N LYS A 88 18.37 -3.19 2.09
CA LYS A 88 18.79 -1.92 1.51
C LYS A 88 17.64 -1.25 0.79
N THR A 89 17.49 0.04 1.03
CA THR A 89 16.43 0.86 0.42
C THR A 89 16.99 1.72 -0.70
N TYR A 90 16.31 1.72 -1.83
CA TYR A 90 16.72 2.42 -3.04
C TYR A 90 15.56 3.18 -3.67
N PHE A 91 15.88 4.25 -4.39
CA PHE A 91 14.94 5.05 -5.16
C PHE A 91 15.01 4.66 -6.64
N TYR A 92 13.89 4.30 -7.26
CA TYR A 92 13.86 3.88 -8.66
C TYR A 92 12.76 4.56 -9.47
N LYS A 93 13.09 4.85 -10.74
CA LYS A 93 12.13 5.24 -11.79
C LYS A 93 11.61 3.99 -12.51
N THR A 94 10.32 3.97 -12.84
CA THR A 94 9.58 2.77 -13.21
C THR A 94 10.15 1.93 -14.34
N SER A 95 10.72 2.55 -15.37
CA SER A 95 11.25 1.83 -16.54
C SER A 95 12.45 0.93 -16.24
N ARG A 96 13.11 1.09 -15.08
CA ARG A 96 14.20 0.23 -14.61
C ARG A 96 13.74 -0.85 -13.62
N LEU A 97 12.66 -0.60 -12.87
CA LEU A 97 12.10 -1.54 -11.88
C LEU A 97 11.65 -2.86 -12.54
N LEU A 98 10.90 -2.79 -13.64
CA LEU A 98 10.44 -3.98 -14.36
C LEU A 98 11.62 -4.79 -14.93
N LYS A 99 12.65 -4.10 -15.45
CA LYS A 99 13.88 -4.76 -15.92
C LYS A 99 14.63 -5.49 -14.81
N MET A 100 14.51 -5.02 -13.56
CA MET A 100 15.06 -5.70 -12.39
C MET A 100 14.22 -6.89 -11.96
N LEU A 101 12.89 -6.76 -11.96
CA LEU A 101 11.95 -7.83 -11.60
C LEU A 101 11.96 -8.98 -12.62
N ASP A 102 12.19 -8.71 -13.91
CA ASP A 102 12.29 -9.72 -14.97
C ASP A 102 13.70 -10.35 -15.09
N HIS A 103 14.66 -10.00 -14.22
CA HIS A 103 16.07 -10.46 -14.26
C HIS A 103 16.84 -10.11 -15.56
N ILE A 104 16.38 -9.14 -16.36
CA ILE A 104 16.88 -8.95 -17.75
C ILE A 104 18.23 -8.23 -17.83
N TYR A 105 18.73 -7.55 -16.79
CA TYR A 105 20.11 -7.03 -16.79
C TYR A 105 20.64 -6.91 -15.37
N PHE A 106 21.89 -7.35 -15.14
CA PHE A 106 22.97 -6.47 -14.65
C PHE A 106 24.34 -7.17 -14.75
N ASP A 107 25.09 -6.82 -15.81
CA ASP A 107 26.54 -7.06 -15.92
C ASP A 107 27.35 -5.83 -15.44
N SER A 108 26.70 -4.92 -14.68
CA SER A 108 27.36 -3.80 -14.03
C SER A 108 26.58 -3.39 -12.77
N GLU A 109 26.92 -4.04 -11.66
CA GLU A 109 26.35 -3.97 -10.31
C GLU A 109 25.96 -2.58 -9.76
N PRO A 110 25.06 -2.49 -8.75
CA PRO A 110 24.74 -3.53 -7.77
C PRO A 110 23.28 -3.93 -7.78
N CYS A 111 23.00 -5.24 -7.84
CA CYS A 111 22.02 -5.93 -7.00
C CYS A 111 21.76 -7.32 -7.60
N GLY A 112 22.63 -8.28 -7.30
CA GLY A 112 22.18 -9.68 -7.13
C GLY A 112 21.32 -9.80 -5.85
N ALA A 113 20.39 -8.86 -5.66
CA ALA A 113 19.61 -8.65 -4.46
C ALA A 113 18.15 -8.73 -4.86
N ASP A 114 17.43 -9.67 -4.27
CA ASP A 114 16.01 -9.86 -4.53
C ASP A 114 15.25 -8.63 -4.02
N VAL A 115 14.43 -8.06 -4.89
CA VAL A 115 13.47 -7.04 -4.47
C VAL A 115 12.45 -7.73 -3.58
N ILE A 116 12.32 -7.25 -2.34
CA ILE A 116 11.43 -7.87 -1.34
C ILE A 116 10.17 -7.03 -1.13
N TYR A 117 10.29 -5.70 -1.10
CA TYR A 117 9.15 -4.80 -0.92
C TYR A 117 9.26 -3.55 -1.78
N TRP A 118 8.13 -2.90 -2.06
CA TRP A 118 8.08 -1.62 -2.73
C TRP A 118 6.98 -0.72 -2.16
N GLN A 119 7.14 0.59 -2.35
CA GLN A 119 6.17 1.58 -1.89
C GLN A 119 6.01 2.66 -2.98
N PRO A 120 4.79 3.00 -3.41
CA PRO A 120 4.57 4.12 -4.33
C PRO A 120 4.87 5.43 -3.60
N LEU A 121 5.62 6.31 -4.25
CA LEU A 121 5.89 7.63 -3.73
C LEU A 121 4.71 8.56 -4.01
N PRO A 122 4.37 9.46 -3.06
CA PRO A 122 3.43 10.52 -3.34
C PRO A 122 3.97 11.40 -4.46
N ALA A 123 3.06 11.99 -5.25
CA ALA A 123 3.45 12.99 -6.23
C ALA A 123 4.29 14.08 -5.54
N PRO A 124 5.40 14.54 -6.16
CA PRO A 124 6.17 15.63 -5.58
C PRO A 124 5.23 16.83 -5.37
N PRO A 125 5.42 17.61 -4.30
CA PRO A 125 4.65 18.83 -4.10
C PRO A 125 4.76 19.65 -5.38
N THR A 126 3.62 19.92 -6.01
CA THR A 126 3.58 20.79 -7.18
C THR A 126 3.86 22.17 -6.65
N THR A 127 5.10 22.63 -6.72
CA THR A 127 5.39 24.05 -6.64
C THR A 127 4.66 24.67 -7.81
N ASN A 128 3.47 25.18 -7.57
CA ASN A 128 2.89 26.20 -8.41
C ASN A 128 3.37 27.53 -7.83
N PRO A 129 4.50 28.11 -8.31
CA PRO A 129 4.92 29.43 -7.90
C PRO A 129 4.00 30.47 -8.57
N ALA A 130 2.72 30.52 -8.19
CA ALA A 130 1.79 31.64 -8.37
C ALA A 130 0.36 31.17 -8.02
N ALA A 131 -0.08 31.49 -6.81
CA ALA A 131 -1.48 31.74 -6.47
C ALA A 131 -1.51 33.02 -5.64
#